data_AF-A0A0D8Y904-F1
#
_entry.id   AF-A0A0D8Y904-F1
#
_cell.length_a   1.000
_cell.length_b   1.000
_cell.length_c   1.000
_cell.angle_alpha   90.00
_cell.angle_beta   90.00
_cell.angle_gamma   90.00
#
_symmetry.space_group_name_H-M   'P 1'
#
loop_
_entity.id
_entity.type
_entity.pdbx_description
1 polymer ?
#
loop_
_entity_poly.entity_id
_entity_poly.type
_entity_poly.pdbx_seq_one_letter_code
_entity_poly.pdbx_strand_id
1 'polypeptide(L)'
;MRRTCELDFSLYNVVLSVIFIFVFVLSLIGNTLVIFTVLSKTHRTRSITNFYLVNLAVADLLRSVICMPLTLLSEITRCWILGPSMCKAVAFLQPLIIVNVTIFA
;
A
#
# COMPACT_ATOMS: atom_id res chain seq x y z
N MET A 1 -1.83 -26.28 20.36
CA MET A 1 -1.06 -25.11 19.87
C MET A 1 -1.93 -23.87 19.90
N ARG A 2 -1.96 -23.16 21.04
CA ARG A 2 -2.66 -21.88 21.18
C ARG A 2 -1.60 -20.81 20.93
N ARG A 3 -1.60 -20.15 19.76
CA ARG A 3 -0.74 -18.98 19.56
C ARG A 3 -1.38 -17.84 20.36
N THR A 4 -0.89 -17.60 21.56
CA THR A 4 -1.23 -16.39 22.32
C THR A 4 -0.69 -15.20 21.53
N CYS A 5 -1.59 -14.47 20.87
CA CYS A 5 -1.27 -13.22 20.20
C CYS A 5 -1.25 -12.14 21.27
N GLU A 6 -0.10 -11.92 21.88
CA GLU A 6 0.10 -10.79 22.80
C GLU A 6 0.22 -9.53 21.93
N LEU A 7 -0.62 -8.52 22.17
CA LEU A 7 -0.44 -7.21 21.56
C LEU A 7 0.68 -6.48 22.31
N ASP A 8 1.90 -6.59 21.80
CA ASP A 8 3.06 -5.89 22.37
C ASP A 8 2.96 -4.38 22.07
N PHE A 9 2.63 -3.54 23.04
CA PHE A 9 2.73 -2.07 22.86
C PHE A 9 4.19 -1.60 23.01
N SER A 10 5.02 -1.97 22.03
CA SER A 10 6.41 -1.53 21.94
C SER A 10 6.54 -0.21 21.18
N LEU A 11 7.60 0.56 21.46
CA LEU A 11 8.02 1.74 20.68
C LEU A 11 7.98 1.47 19.17
N TYR A 12 8.33 0.25 18.77
CA TYR A 12 8.26 -0.24 17.40
C TYR A 12 6.86 -0.07 16.76
N ASN A 13 5.79 -0.44 17.46
CA ASN A 13 4.43 -0.37 16.94
C ASN A 13 3.89 1.07 16.88
N VAL A 14 4.33 1.92 17.82
CA VAL A 14 4.07 3.36 17.78
C VAL A 14 4.76 3.99 16.56
N VAL A 15 6.03 3.67 16.34
CA VAL A 15 6.81 4.14 15.17
C VAL A 15 6.16 3.68 13.87
N LEU A 16 5.74 2.41 13.77
CA LEU A 16 5.04 1.90 12.59
C LEU A 16 3.71 2.61 12.33
N SER A 17 2.93 2.90 13.37
CA SER A 17 1.67 3.64 13.23
C SER A 17 1.90 5.05 12.69
N VAL A 18 2.94 5.74 13.17
CA VAL A 18 3.34 7.05 12.66
C VAL A 18 3.76 6.97 11.19
N ILE A 19 4.58 5.97 10.83
CA ILE A 19 5.00 5.73 9.44
C ILE A 19 3.79 5.46 8.54
N PHE A 20 2.80 4.69 9.01
CA PHE A 20 1.59 4.41 8.26
C PHE A 20 0.81 5.68 7.91
N ILE A 21 0.59 6.55 8.91
CA ILE A 21 -0.09 7.84 8.71
C ILE A 21 0.71 8.71 7.74
N PHE A 22 2.04 8.77 7.93
CA PHE A 22 2.91 9.57 7.08
C PHE A 22 2.90 9.10 5.62
N VAL A 23 3.03 7.79 5.39
CA VAL A 23 3.00 7.19 4.05
C VAL A 23 1.62 7.37 3.42
N PHE A 24 0.53 7.22 4.17
CA PHE A 24 -0.82 7.49 3.68
C PHE A 24 -0.98 8.93 3.19
N VAL A 25 -0.52 9.90 3.99
CA VAL A 25 -0.56 11.33 3.60
C VAL A 25 0.31 11.59 2.39
N LEU A 26 1.53 11.06 2.34
CA LEU A 26 2.40 11.19 1.17
C LEU A 26 1.81 10.56 -0.09
N SER A 27 1.22 9.36 0.02
CA SER A 27 0.53 8.69 -1.09
C SER A 27 -0.66 9.53 -1.56
N LEU A 28 -1.46 10.09 -0.66
CA LEU A 28 -2.55 11.00 -1.04
C LEU A 28 -2.00 12.21 -1.77
N ILE A 29 -1.02 12.93 -1.21
CA ILE A 29 -0.48 14.15 -1.83
C ILE A 29 0.15 13.84 -3.19
N GLY A 30 1.01 12.82 -3.27
CA GLY A 30 1.69 12.44 -4.51
C GLY A 30 0.71 12.03 -5.60
N ASN A 31 -0.26 11.17 -5.28
CA ASN A 31 -1.25 10.70 -6.25
C ASN A 31 -2.21 11.81 -6.69
N THR A 32 -2.58 12.72 -5.78
CA THR A 32 -3.44 13.87 -6.13
C THR A 32 -2.70 14.86 -7.03
N LEU A 33 -1.40 15.09 -6.79
CA LEU A 33 -0.55 15.92 -7.66
C LEU A 33 -0.39 15.32 -9.06
N VAL A 34 -0.24 13.99 -9.15
CA VAL A 34 -0.21 13.28 -10.43
C VAL A 34 -1.51 13.49 -11.21
N ILE A 35 -2.67 13.29 -10.56
CA ILE A 35 -3.98 13.54 -11.17
C ILE A 35 -4.13 15.01 -11.58
N PHE A 36 -3.72 15.95 -10.73
CA PHE A 36 -3.78 17.39 -11.02
C PHE A 36 -2.92 17.75 -12.23
N THR A 37 -1.72 17.17 -12.34
CA THR A 37 -0.80 17.39 -13.47
C THR A 37 -1.38 16.81 -14.76
N VAL A 38 -1.98 15.62 -14.69
CA VAL A 38 -2.69 14.99 -15.81
C VAL A 38 -3.85 15.86 -16.28
N LEU A 39 -4.70 16.34 -15.36
CA LEU A 39 -5.83 17.21 -15.67
C LEU A 39 -5.39 18.58 -16.19
N SER A 40 -4.30 19.14 -15.68
CA SER A 40 -3.78 20.43 -16.17
C SER A 40 -3.16 20.33 -17.57
N LYS A 41 -2.54 19.20 -17.91
CA LYS A 41 -1.96 18.96 -19.25
C LYS A 41 -2.95 18.34 -20.26
N THR A 42 -4.13 17.88 -19.82
CA THR A 42 -5.11 17.18 -20.67
C THR A 42 -5.67 18.01 -21.82
N HIS A 43 -5.52 19.35 -21.79
CA HIS A 43 -6.06 20.23 -22.84
C HIS A 43 -5.35 20.08 -24.20
N ARG A 44 -4.27 19.30 -24.31
CA ARG A 44 -3.51 19.20 -25.57
C ARG A 44 -3.11 17.80 -26.04
N THR A 45 -3.05 16.78 -25.19
CA THR A 45 -2.70 15.42 -25.62
C THR A 45 -3.45 14.33 -24.83
N ARG A 46 -4.29 13.54 -25.50
CA ARG A 46 -4.79 12.26 -24.96
C ARG A 46 -3.72 11.20 -25.26
N SER A 47 -2.93 10.81 -24.27
CA SER A 47 -1.94 9.74 -24.43
C SER A 47 -2.08 8.68 -23.35
N ILE A 48 -1.76 7.44 -23.72
CA ILE A 48 -1.69 6.21 -22.91
C ILE A 48 -1.00 6.46 -21.55
N THR A 49 -0.06 7.40 -21.50
CA THR A 49 0.63 7.87 -20.29
C THR A 49 -0.31 8.33 -19.17
N ASN A 50 -1.41 9.02 -19.49
CA ASN A 50 -2.37 9.49 -18.47
C ASN A 50 -3.12 8.32 -17.81
N PHE A 51 -3.42 7.27 -18.58
CA PHE A 51 -4.04 6.06 -18.06
C PHE A 51 -3.07 5.29 -17.16
N TYR A 52 -1.79 5.23 -17.56
CA TYR A 52 -0.73 4.63 -16.74
C TYR A 52 -0.57 5.34 -15.39
N LEU A 53 -0.53 6.67 -15.37
CA LEU A 53 -0.38 7.47 -14.16
C LEU A 53 -1.55 7.28 -13.17
N VAL A 54 -2.78 7.18 -13.67
CA VAL A 54 -3.95 6.90 -12.83
C VAL A 54 -3.90 5.47 -12.27
N ASN A 55 -3.52 4.49 -13.08
CA ASN A 55 -3.38 3.11 -12.64
C ASN A 55 -2.29 2.95 -11.56
N LEU A 56 -1.18 3.67 -11.71
CA LEU A 56 -0.11 3.75 -10.71
C LEU A 56 -0.64 4.31 -9.38
N ALA A 57 -1.37 5.44 -9.43
CA ALA A 57 -1.97 6.04 -8.25
C ALA A 57 -2.94 5.08 -7.52
N VAL A 58 -3.75 4.33 -8.26
CA VAL A 58 -4.66 3.33 -7.69
C VAL A 58 -3.89 2.18 -7.04
N ALA A 59 -2.81 1.71 -7.67
CA ALA A 59 -1.97 0.64 -7.13
C ALA A 59 -1.28 1.05 -5.82
N ASP A 60 -0.77 2.28 -5.72
CA ASP A 60 -0.16 2.80 -4.50
C ASP A 60 -1.17 2.95 -3.35
N LEU A 61 -2.38 3.43 -3.64
CA LEU A 61 -3.46 3.49 -2.65
C LEU A 61 -3.87 2.10 -2.18
N LEU A 62 -4.03 1.14 -3.10
CA LEU A 62 -4.33 -0.26 -2.73
C LEU A 62 -3.22 -0.86 -1.85
N ARG A 63 -1.96 -0.62 -2.21
CA ARG A 63 -0.81 -1.10 -1.41
C ARG A 63 -0.85 -0.52 -0.01
N SER A 64 -1.02 0.80 0.11
CA SER A 64 -1.05 1.50 1.39
C SER A 64 -2.21 0.98 2.24
N VAL A 65 -3.42 0.83 1.69
CA VAL A 65 -4.61 0.44 2.45
C VAL A 65 -4.65 -1.05 2.79
N ILE A 66 -4.15 -1.94 1.93
CA ILE A 66 -4.28 -3.39 2.14
C ILE A 66 -3.00 -3.97 2.76
N CYS A 67 -1.84 -3.67 2.18
CA CYS A 67 -0.60 -4.37 2.51
C CYS A 67 -0.02 -3.89 3.85
N MET A 68 0.02 -2.58 4.08
CA MET A 68 0.59 -2.04 5.32
C MET A 68 -0.14 -2.44 6.61
N PRO A 69 -1.48 -2.39 6.73
CA PRO A 69 -2.13 -2.81 7.98
C PRO A 69 -2.04 -4.32 8.21
N LEU A 70 -1.98 -5.13 7.14
CA LEU A 70 -1.77 -6.57 7.25
C LEU A 70 -0.35 -6.90 7.75
N THR A 71 0.66 -6.22 7.21
CA THR A 71 2.04 -6.32 7.72
C THR A 71 2.11 -5.84 9.16
N LEU A 72 1.54 -4.67 9.47
CA LEU A 72 1.48 -4.12 10.82
C LEU A 72 0.84 -5.10 11.81
N LEU A 73 -0.29 -5.70 11.44
CA LEU A 73 -0.98 -6.66 12.30
C LEU A 73 -0.13 -7.91 12.54
N SER A 74 0.51 -8.43 11.49
CA SER A 74 1.41 -9.58 11.57
C SER A 74 2.64 -9.29 12.45
N GLU A 75 3.15 -8.05 12.41
CA GLU A 75 4.29 -7.61 13.22
C GLU A 75 3.88 -7.35 14.69
N ILE A 76 2.76 -6.66 14.94
CA ILE A 76 2.26 -6.37 16.30
C ILE A 76 1.96 -7.66 17.05
N THR A 77 1.23 -8.58 16.41
CA THR A 77 0.78 -9.82 17.06
C THR A 77 1.84 -10.92 17.03
N ARG A 78 2.99 -10.68 16.36
CA ARG A 78 4.02 -11.66 16.00
C ARG A 78 3.45 -13.00 15.52
N CYS A 79 2.25 -12.95 14.95
CA CYS A 79 1.44 -14.12 14.64
C CYS A 79 0.48 -13.77 13.49
N TRP A 80 0.15 -14.77 12.68
CA TRP A 80 -0.81 -14.57 11.60
C TRP A 80 -2.21 -14.99 12.04
N ILE A 81 -3.06 -14.01 12.39
CA ILE A 81 -4.43 -14.27 12.86
C ILE A 81 -5.48 -14.32 11.76
N LEU A 82 -5.21 -13.74 10.58
CA LEU A 82 -6.18 -13.64 9.46
C LEU A 82 -6.39 -14.97 8.70
N GLY A 83 -5.81 -16.07 9.18
CA GLY A 83 -5.93 -17.39 8.57
C GLY A 83 -5.00 -17.62 7.36
N PRO A 84 -4.79 -18.89 6.97
CA PRO A 84 -3.79 -19.29 5.97
C PRO A 84 -4.07 -18.77 4.55
N SER A 85 -5.34 -18.55 4.21
CA SER A 85 -5.78 -17.98 2.93
C SER A 85 -5.31 -16.53 2.76
N MET A 86 -5.44 -15.70 3.79
CA MET A 86 -4.95 -14.31 3.76
C MET A 86 -3.42 -14.24 3.79
N CYS A 87 -2.75 -15.17 4.47
CA CYS A 87 -1.29 -15.27 4.45
C CYS A 87 -0.77 -15.49 3.03
N LYS A 88 -1.34 -16.46 2.31
CA LYS A 88 -1.03 -16.69 0.90
C LYS A 88 -1.39 -15.47 0.05
N ALA A 89 -2.58 -14.90 0.24
CA ALA A 89 -3.01 -13.74 -0.54
C ALA A 89 -2.02 -12.56 -0.42
N VAL A 90 -1.56 -12.24 0.79
CA VAL A 90 -0.56 -11.18 1.00
C VAL A 90 0.78 -11.53 0.39
N ALA A 91 1.26 -12.77 0.57
CA ALA A 91 2.51 -13.23 -0.03
C ALA A 91 2.49 -13.18 -1.57
N PHE A 92 1.32 -13.37 -2.20
CA PHE A 92 1.14 -13.20 -3.64
C PHE A 92 0.98 -11.73 -4.05
N LEU A 93 0.19 -10.94 -3.30
CA LEU A 93 -0.11 -9.54 -3.63
C LEU A 93 1.12 -8.64 -3.51
N GLN A 94 1.97 -8.87 -2.51
CA GLN A 94 3.13 -8.03 -2.25
C GLN A 94 4.09 -7.94 -3.44
N PRO A 95 4.57 -9.06 -4.06
CA PRO A 95 5.35 -8.99 -5.28
C PRO A 95 4.49 -8.51 -6.46
N LEU A 96 3.26 -8.97 -6.65
CA LEU A 96 2.43 -8.55 -7.79
C LEU A 96 2.23 -7.03 -7.88
N ILE A 97 2.03 -6.35 -6.74
CA ILE A 97 1.91 -4.89 -6.70
C ILE A 97 3.27 -4.22 -6.97
N ILE A 98 4.40 -4.87 -6.65
CA ILE A 98 5.74 -4.37 -6.98
C ILE A 98 6.04 -4.55 -8.47
N VAL A 99 5.70 -5.72 -9.03
CA VAL A 99 6.02 -6.07 -10.41
C VAL A 99 5.09 -5.34 -11.40
N ASN A 100 3.80 -5.19 -11.11
CA ASN A 100 2.90 -4.39 -11.95
C ASN A 100 3.28 -2.91 -11.98
N VAL A 101 3.84 -2.37 -10.90
CA VAL A 101 4.32 -0.98 -10.89
C VAL A 101 5.59 -0.84 -11.74
N THR A 102 6.48 -1.82 -11.73
CA THR A 102 7.77 -1.79 -12.46
C THR A 102 7.68 -2.19 -13.94
N ILE A 103 6.74 -3.06 -14.34
CA ILE A 103 6.59 -3.47 -15.75
C ILE A 103 6.02 -2.34 -16.62
N PHE A 104 5.26 -1.42 -16.02
CA PHE A 104 4.62 -0.33 -16.75
C PHE A 104 5.30 1.05 -16.53
N ALA A 105 6.36 1.14 -15.70
CA ALA A 105 7.14 2.35 -15.44
C ALA A 105 8.30 2.53 -16.43
#